data_AF-A0A2V6JFI8-F1
#
_entry.id   AF-A0A2V6JFI8-F1
#
_cell.length_a   1.000
_cell.length_b   1.000
_cell.length_c   1.000
_cell.angle_alpha   90.00
_cell.angle_beta   90.00
_cell.angle_gamma   90.00
#
_symmetry.space_group_name_H-M   'P 1'
#
loop_
_entity.id
_entity.type
_entity.pdbx_description
1 polymer ?
#
loop_
_entity_poly.entity_id
_entity_poly.type
_entity_poly.pdbx_seq_one_letter_code
_entity_poly.pdbx_strand_id
1 'polypeptide(L)'
;MKRLLLIASLSILAFAVNAANKTPKGEWIILVGGPSLKQWEQYKAQPHDHWWANFIRAARLRSEQLREGLGPDAPITWLVYKQGYLDRQPQENQDLIGLIETVRDKFNLKLVWFRNGNDVINYLNNGQDRKRMKVAGFEYFGHSNRACFMFDYSSNVDSSAKSFLHESQLRQIHGTIFAKNAYIQSWGCHTGEEMSDWWYAATGTRMIGALGKTQFMMEELPVLTSPGGKWVTASEKLPKTN
;
A
#
# COMPACT_ATOMS: atom_id res chain seq x y z
N MET A 1 -42.20 13.48 -42.53
CA MET A 1 -40.76 13.18 -42.47
C MET A 1 -39.93 14.04 -41.50
N LYS A 2 -40.54 14.84 -40.59
CA LYS A 2 -39.78 15.64 -39.58
C LYS A 2 -40.01 15.23 -38.12
N ARG A 3 -40.86 14.21 -37.86
CA ARG A 3 -41.14 13.69 -36.51
C ARG A 3 -40.51 12.33 -36.20
N LEU A 4 -40.05 11.58 -37.21
CA LEU A 4 -39.32 10.31 -37.00
C LEU A 4 -37.82 10.49 -36.72
N LEU A 5 -37.25 11.67 -37.02
CA LEU A 5 -35.82 11.95 -36.82
C LEU A 5 -35.47 12.41 -35.40
N LEU A 6 -36.47 12.69 -34.55
CA LEU A 6 -36.24 13.12 -33.16
C LEU A 6 -36.22 11.95 -32.16
N ILE A 7 -36.73 10.78 -32.55
CA ILE A 7 -36.77 9.59 -31.69
C ILE A 7 -35.47 8.77 -31.86
N ALA A 8 -34.87 8.77 -33.06
CA ALA A 8 -33.60 8.10 -33.30
C ALA A 8 -32.38 8.82 -32.68
N SER A 9 -32.49 10.13 -32.40
CA SER A 9 -31.42 10.92 -31.75
C SER A 9 -31.46 10.88 -30.22
N LEU A 10 -32.55 10.39 -29.60
CA LEU A 10 -32.59 10.13 -28.15
C LEU A 10 -32.17 8.71 -27.75
N SER A 11 -32.12 7.75 -28.69
CA SER A 11 -31.74 6.36 -28.39
C SER A 11 -30.22 6.10 -28.42
N ILE A 12 -29.42 7.03 -28.94
CA ILE A 12 -27.95 6.88 -29.03
C ILE A 12 -27.24 7.43 -27.78
N LEU A 13 -27.92 8.25 -26.95
CA LEU A 13 -27.37 8.74 -25.69
C LEU A 13 -27.60 7.81 -24.48
N ALA A 14 -28.23 6.64 -24.66
CA ALA A 14 -28.53 5.72 -23.57
C ALA A 14 -27.48 4.62 -23.34
N PHE A 15 -26.42 4.54 -24.17
CA PHE A 15 -25.40 3.48 -24.07
C PHE A 15 -24.02 3.94 -23.59
N ALA A 16 -23.88 5.20 -23.17
CA ALA A 16 -22.57 5.77 -22.82
C ALA A 16 -22.48 6.33 -21.39
N VAL A 17 -23.19 5.76 -20.40
CA VAL A 17 -22.89 6.02 -18.97
C VAL A 17 -23.19 4.78 -18.13
N ASN A 18 -22.44 3.69 -18.33
CA ASN A 18 -22.39 2.61 -17.34
C ASN A 18 -21.00 1.98 -17.20
N ALA A 19 -19.95 2.71 -17.57
CA ALA A 19 -18.61 2.50 -17.02
C ALA A 19 -18.45 3.35 -15.75
N ALA A 20 -19.42 3.30 -14.84
CA ALA A 20 -19.12 3.64 -13.46
C ALA A 20 -18.12 2.57 -13.02
N ASN A 21 -16.82 2.91 -12.99
CA ASN A 21 -15.84 2.17 -12.21
C ASN A 21 -16.34 2.23 -10.77
N LYS A 22 -17.22 1.29 -10.41
CA LYS A 22 -17.76 1.19 -9.06
C LYS A 22 -16.56 0.90 -8.18
N THR A 23 -16.20 1.87 -7.35
CA THR A 23 -15.20 1.72 -6.32
C THR A 23 -15.49 0.41 -5.58
N PRO A 24 -14.50 -0.49 -5.48
CA PRO A 24 -14.73 -1.81 -4.90
C PRO A 24 -15.26 -1.65 -3.47
N LYS A 25 -16.30 -2.42 -3.14
CA LYS A 25 -16.88 -2.43 -1.79
C LYS A 25 -16.18 -3.47 -0.93
N GLY A 26 -15.83 -3.10 0.29
CA GLY A 26 -15.13 -3.98 1.23
C GLY A 26 -14.17 -3.22 2.14
N GLU A 27 -13.34 -3.98 2.84
CA GLU A 27 -12.28 -3.46 3.71
C GLU A 27 -11.15 -2.89 2.87
N TRP A 28 -10.68 -1.70 3.24
CA TRP A 28 -9.43 -1.13 2.75
C TRP A 28 -8.32 -1.38 3.75
N ILE A 29 -7.25 -2.05 3.33
CA ILE A 29 -6.13 -2.43 4.19
C ILE A 29 -4.92 -1.58 3.82
N ILE A 30 -4.37 -0.88 4.79
CA ILE A 30 -3.11 -0.14 4.68
C ILE A 30 -2.06 -0.88 5.51
N LEU A 31 -1.06 -1.45 4.85
CA LEU A 31 0.07 -2.13 5.46
C LEU A 31 1.25 -1.15 5.58
N VAL A 32 1.77 -0.99 6.79
CA VAL A 32 2.81 -0.01 7.10
C VAL A 32 4.03 -0.70 7.72
N GLY A 33 5.19 -0.53 7.09
CA GLY A 33 6.48 -0.97 7.62
C GLY A 33 6.98 -0.09 8.78
N GLY A 34 8.09 -0.49 9.39
CA GLY A 34 8.81 0.30 10.39
C GLY A 34 9.90 1.17 9.75
N PRO A 35 10.25 2.32 10.36
CA PRO A 35 11.35 3.16 9.90
C PRO A 35 12.71 2.52 10.19
N SER A 36 13.72 2.89 9.42
CA SER A 36 15.12 2.62 9.73
C SER A 36 15.58 3.37 10.99
N LEU A 37 16.60 2.86 11.69
CA LEU A 37 17.16 3.52 12.88
C LEU A 37 18.18 4.62 12.53
N LYS A 38 18.18 5.72 13.30
CA LYS A 38 19.11 6.86 13.16
C LYS A 38 20.57 6.38 13.17
N GLN A 39 20.84 5.38 14.02
CA GLN A 39 22.18 4.83 14.17
C GLN A 39 22.77 4.25 12.88
N TRP A 40 21.93 3.79 11.94
CA TRP A 40 22.36 3.30 10.64
C TRP A 40 22.29 4.39 9.57
N GLU A 41 21.20 5.15 9.59
CA GLU A 41 20.93 6.23 8.62
C GLU A 41 22.07 7.26 8.53
N GLN A 42 22.74 7.55 9.65
CA GLN A 42 23.88 8.48 9.68
C GLN A 42 25.09 8.06 8.81
N TYR A 43 25.19 6.78 8.44
CA TYR A 43 26.29 6.26 7.62
C TYR A 43 25.93 6.19 6.13
N LYS A 44 24.69 6.48 5.75
CA LYS A 44 24.22 6.35 4.37
C LYS A 44 24.49 7.62 3.59
N ALA A 45 25.02 7.47 2.38
CA ALA A 45 25.17 8.59 1.44
C ALA A 45 23.80 9.21 1.05
N GLN A 46 22.75 8.38 1.03
CA GLN A 46 21.36 8.81 0.89
C GLN A 46 20.54 8.13 1.99
N PRO A 47 20.33 8.80 3.13
CA PRO A 47 19.46 8.30 4.17
C PRO A 47 18.02 8.21 3.64
N HIS A 48 17.33 7.15 4.03
CA HIS A 48 15.96 6.87 3.65
C HIS A 48 14.98 7.49 4.66
N ASP A 49 15.28 7.39 5.96
CA ASP A 49 14.38 7.77 7.06
C ASP A 49 14.97 8.82 8.01
N HIS A 50 14.99 10.06 7.53
CA HIS A 50 15.26 11.23 8.37
C HIS A 50 14.20 11.44 9.45
N TRP A 51 12.95 11.06 9.18
CA TRP A 51 11.82 11.21 10.08
C TRP A 51 11.12 9.87 10.33
N TRP A 52 10.89 9.54 11.60
CA TRP A 52 10.26 8.28 12.01
C TRP A 52 8.88 8.04 11.37
N ALA A 53 8.16 9.12 11.06
CA ALA A 53 6.76 9.04 10.65
C ALA A 53 6.57 9.03 9.13
N ASN A 54 7.63 8.91 8.31
CA ASN A 54 7.51 8.91 6.84
C ASN A 54 6.35 8.01 6.34
N PHE A 55 6.32 6.76 6.78
CA PHE A 55 5.30 5.79 6.37
C PHE A 55 3.94 6.04 7.02
N ILE A 56 3.92 6.38 8.31
CA ILE A 56 2.68 6.73 9.04
C ILE A 56 2.02 7.98 8.45
N ARG A 57 2.81 8.97 8.01
CA ARG A 57 2.33 10.19 7.40
C ARG A 57 1.67 9.91 6.05
N ALA A 58 2.32 9.13 5.19
CA ALA A 58 1.73 8.71 3.92
C ALA A 58 0.46 7.89 4.13
N ALA A 59 0.48 6.92 5.07
CA ALA A 59 -0.70 6.15 5.45
C ALA A 59 -1.84 7.05 5.96
N ARG A 60 -1.51 8.08 6.77
CA ARG A 60 -2.48 9.08 7.27
C ARG A 60 -3.12 9.85 6.12
N LEU A 61 -2.32 10.40 5.20
CA LEU A 61 -2.81 11.12 4.02
C LEU A 61 -3.73 10.22 3.19
N ARG A 62 -3.35 8.96 3.03
CA ARG A 62 -4.18 7.99 2.32
C ARG A 62 -5.50 7.70 3.04
N SER A 63 -5.49 7.52 4.36
CA SER A 63 -6.71 7.37 5.16
C SER A 63 -7.66 8.56 5.02
N GLU A 64 -7.13 9.78 4.97
CA GLU A 64 -7.90 11.01 4.74
C GLU A 64 -8.60 10.98 3.37
N GLN A 65 -7.85 10.70 2.30
CA GLN A 65 -8.42 10.54 0.95
C GLN A 65 -9.46 9.42 0.86
N LEU A 66 -9.25 8.31 1.56
CA LEU A 66 -10.19 7.19 1.59
C LEU A 66 -11.47 7.58 2.32
N ARG A 67 -11.37 8.32 3.43
CA ARG A 67 -12.54 8.83 4.17
C ARG A 67 -13.33 9.80 3.32
N GLU A 68 -12.66 10.69 2.60
CA GLU A 68 -13.30 11.62 1.66
C GLU A 68 -13.99 10.88 0.49
N GLY A 69 -13.34 9.88 -0.09
CA GLY A 69 -13.84 9.17 -1.28
C GLY A 69 -14.83 8.04 -0.99
N LEU A 70 -14.75 7.39 0.17
CA LEU A 70 -15.57 6.22 0.54
C LEU A 70 -16.61 6.51 1.64
N GLY A 71 -16.46 7.65 2.34
CA GLY A 71 -17.30 8.06 3.44
C GLY A 71 -16.70 7.78 4.84
N PRO A 72 -17.31 8.40 5.88
CA PRO A 72 -16.78 8.35 7.25
C PRO A 72 -16.76 6.93 7.84
N ASP A 73 -17.67 6.06 7.43
CA ASP A 73 -17.82 4.70 7.96
C ASP A 73 -17.11 3.62 7.14
N ALA A 74 -16.30 3.99 6.14
CA ALA A 74 -15.58 3.02 5.34
C ALA A 74 -14.71 2.10 6.24
N PRO A 75 -14.74 0.77 6.07
CA PRO A 75 -13.93 -0.11 6.90
C PRO A 75 -12.47 -0.01 6.47
N ILE A 76 -11.66 0.75 7.22
CA ILE A 76 -10.23 0.94 6.98
C ILE A 76 -9.45 0.26 8.11
N THR A 77 -8.56 -0.64 7.74
CA THR A 77 -7.65 -1.32 8.66
C THR A 77 -6.21 -0.89 8.39
N TRP A 78 -5.51 -0.53 9.46
CA TRP A 78 -4.06 -0.35 9.46
C TRP A 78 -3.40 -1.60 10.02
N LEU A 79 -2.56 -2.25 9.22
CA LEU A 79 -1.62 -3.26 9.67
C LEU A 79 -0.26 -2.58 9.84
N VAL A 80 0.20 -2.37 11.08
CA VAL A 80 1.44 -1.63 11.34
C VAL A 80 2.47 -2.53 12.01
N TYR A 81 3.71 -2.48 11.51
CA TYR A 81 4.83 -3.22 12.08
C TYR A 81 5.30 -2.56 13.38
N LYS A 82 4.77 -3.02 14.53
CA LYS A 82 4.97 -2.35 15.83
C LYS A 82 6.43 -2.24 16.23
N GLN A 83 7.22 -3.30 15.98
CA GLN A 83 8.57 -3.41 16.51
C GLN A 83 9.48 -2.29 15.97
N GLY A 84 9.38 -1.92 14.69
CA GLY A 84 10.24 -0.86 14.14
C GLY A 84 10.01 0.51 14.81
N TYR A 85 8.79 0.80 15.24
CA TYR A 85 8.50 2.04 15.99
C TYR A 85 8.97 1.95 17.44
N LEU A 86 8.88 0.78 18.08
CA LEU A 86 9.48 0.56 19.40
C LEU A 86 11.00 0.71 19.37
N ASP A 87 11.66 0.19 18.33
CA ASP A 87 13.12 0.27 18.16
C ASP A 87 13.57 1.73 17.90
N ARG A 88 12.77 2.50 17.15
CA ARG A 88 13.06 3.90 16.81
C ARG A 88 12.75 4.88 17.94
N GLN A 89 11.76 4.57 18.79
CA GLN A 89 11.26 5.43 19.86
C GLN A 89 12.35 5.98 20.82
N PRO A 90 13.32 5.19 21.31
CA PRO A 90 14.43 5.71 22.13
C PRO A 90 15.29 6.78 21.44
N GLN A 91 15.36 6.76 20.10
CA GLN A 91 16.14 7.73 19.33
C GLN A 91 15.34 9.01 19.00
N GLU A 92 14.03 9.00 19.26
CA GLU A 92 13.13 10.14 19.07
C GLU A 92 12.74 10.81 20.40
N ASN A 93 12.92 10.13 21.54
CA ASN A 93 12.48 10.59 22.86
C ASN A 93 10.98 10.95 22.89
N GLN A 94 10.16 10.19 22.17
CA GLN A 94 8.71 10.40 22.02
C GLN A 94 7.98 9.06 22.03
N ASP A 95 6.76 9.00 22.56
CA ASP A 95 5.90 7.81 22.49
C ASP A 95 5.32 7.67 21.08
N LEU A 96 6.06 6.98 20.21
CA LEU A 96 5.67 6.78 18.81
C LEU A 96 4.43 5.91 18.70
N ILE A 97 4.26 4.96 19.61
CA ILE A 97 3.07 4.09 19.63
C ILE A 97 1.82 4.91 19.97
N GLY A 98 1.88 5.72 21.04
CA GLY A 98 0.80 6.64 21.39
C GLY A 98 0.47 7.60 20.25
N LEU A 99 1.48 8.15 19.56
CA LEU A 99 1.26 9.03 18.39
C LEU A 99 0.54 8.30 17.24
N ILE A 100 0.88 7.05 16.94
CA ILE A 100 0.16 6.25 15.92
C ILE A 100 -1.29 6.00 16.36
N GLU A 101 -1.52 5.71 17.64
CA GLU A 101 -2.87 5.52 18.19
C GLU A 101 -3.73 6.80 18.09
N THR A 102 -3.14 7.99 18.21
CA THR A 102 -3.90 9.24 17.96
C THR A 102 -4.42 9.33 16.52
N VAL A 103 -3.68 8.81 15.55
CA VAL A 103 -4.12 8.77 14.14
C VAL A 103 -5.23 7.74 13.96
N ARG A 104 -5.10 6.56 14.59
CA ARG A 104 -6.17 5.55 14.65
C ARG A 104 -7.47 6.18 15.15
N ASP A 105 -7.42 6.91 16.26
CA ASP A 105 -8.60 7.48 16.89
C ASP A 105 -9.21 8.59 16.03
N LYS A 106 -8.38 9.49 15.49
CA LYS A 106 -8.84 10.58 14.61
C LYS A 106 -9.61 10.07 13.38
N PHE A 107 -9.20 8.95 12.80
CA PHE A 107 -9.79 8.42 11.56
C PHE A 107 -10.69 7.19 11.79
N ASN A 108 -10.94 6.81 13.04
CA ASN A 108 -11.71 5.62 13.42
C ASN A 108 -11.23 4.36 12.66
N LEU A 109 -9.94 4.07 12.77
CA LEU A 109 -9.29 2.97 12.06
C LEU A 109 -9.29 1.71 12.91
N LYS A 110 -9.38 0.53 12.28
CA LYS A 110 -8.99 -0.72 12.93
C LYS A 110 -7.47 -0.84 12.88
N LEU A 111 -6.80 -0.67 14.02
CA LEU A 111 -5.34 -0.82 14.11
C LEU A 111 -4.99 -2.24 14.54
N VAL A 112 -4.13 -2.91 13.76
CA VAL A 112 -3.59 -4.23 14.06
C VAL A 112 -2.08 -4.16 14.02
N TRP A 113 -1.46 -4.52 15.14
CA TRP A 113 -0.01 -4.66 15.25
C TRP A 113 0.41 -6.03 14.74
N PHE A 114 1.23 -6.09 13.69
CA PHE A 114 1.75 -7.35 13.16
C PHE A 114 3.26 -7.47 13.43
N ARG A 115 3.78 -8.71 13.42
CA ARG A 115 5.18 -9.00 13.77
C ARG A 115 6.00 -9.59 12.62
N ASN A 116 5.36 -10.12 11.58
CA ASN A 116 6.04 -10.73 10.44
C ASN A 116 5.08 -10.88 9.24
N GLY A 117 5.60 -11.35 8.10
CA GLY A 117 4.80 -11.60 6.90
C GLY A 117 3.67 -12.62 7.09
N ASN A 118 3.81 -13.61 7.97
CA ASN A 118 2.74 -14.58 8.23
C ASN A 118 1.55 -13.93 8.95
N ASP A 119 1.79 -13.01 9.88
CA ASP A 119 0.72 -12.24 10.53
C ASP A 119 -0.07 -11.41 9.47
N VAL A 120 0.61 -10.85 8.47
CA VAL A 120 -0.02 -10.13 7.35
C VAL A 120 -0.88 -11.07 6.49
N ILE A 121 -0.32 -12.20 6.07
CA ILE A 121 -1.04 -13.23 5.28
C ILE A 121 -2.27 -13.73 6.05
N ASN A 122 -2.10 -14.02 7.34
CA ASN A 122 -3.17 -14.50 8.21
C ASN A 122 -4.28 -13.46 8.34
N TYR A 123 -3.96 -12.17 8.48
CA TYR A 123 -4.98 -11.13 8.52
C TYR A 123 -5.70 -10.97 7.18
N LEU A 124 -4.98 -11.01 6.06
CA LEU A 124 -5.60 -10.96 4.73
C LEU A 124 -6.58 -12.11 4.56
N ASN A 125 -6.17 -13.34 4.87
CA ASN A 125 -7.03 -14.52 4.69
C ASN A 125 -8.19 -14.57 5.69
N ASN A 126 -7.96 -14.21 6.96
CA ASN A 126 -8.85 -14.57 8.08
C ASN A 126 -9.15 -13.42 9.07
N GLY A 127 -8.61 -12.21 8.87
CA GLY A 127 -8.78 -11.09 9.81
C GLY A 127 -10.19 -10.48 9.87
N GLN A 128 -11.04 -10.84 8.91
CA GLN A 128 -12.48 -10.56 8.82
C GLN A 128 -13.18 -11.76 8.18
N ASP A 129 -14.52 -11.83 8.28
CA ASP A 129 -15.29 -12.79 7.49
C ASP A 129 -15.23 -12.44 5.99
N ARG A 130 -14.28 -13.05 5.25
CA ARG A 130 -14.05 -12.80 3.81
C ARG A 130 -15.18 -13.25 2.90
N LYS A 131 -16.22 -13.92 3.40
CA LYS A 131 -17.45 -14.17 2.64
C LYS A 131 -18.35 -12.93 2.62
N ARG A 132 -18.32 -12.11 3.69
CA ARG A 132 -19.12 -10.89 3.85
C ARG A 132 -18.34 -9.61 3.56
N MET A 133 -17.07 -9.59 3.94
CA MET A 133 -16.19 -8.42 3.84
C MET A 133 -14.93 -8.78 3.05
N LYS A 134 -15.02 -8.56 1.74
CA LYS A 134 -13.89 -8.69 0.82
C LYS A 134 -12.85 -7.59 1.05
N VAL A 135 -11.62 -7.82 0.62
CA VAL A 135 -10.58 -6.78 0.54
C VAL A 135 -10.85 -5.96 -0.72
N ALA A 136 -11.27 -4.71 -0.54
CA ALA A 136 -11.52 -3.76 -1.62
C ALA A 136 -10.27 -3.00 -2.03
N GLY A 137 -9.36 -2.78 -1.07
CA GLY A 137 -8.07 -2.19 -1.36
C GLY A 137 -6.98 -2.74 -0.44
N PHE A 138 -5.77 -2.83 -0.96
CA PHE A 138 -4.57 -3.18 -0.21
C PHE A 138 -3.42 -2.27 -0.65
N GLU A 139 -2.90 -1.48 0.28
CA GLU A 139 -1.82 -0.53 0.01
C GLU A 139 -0.64 -0.73 0.96
N TYR A 140 0.58 -0.81 0.42
CA TYR A 140 1.80 -0.93 1.22
C TYR A 140 2.60 0.37 1.24
N PHE A 141 2.95 0.82 2.46
CA PHE A 141 3.86 1.94 2.71
C PHE A 141 5.05 1.46 3.56
N GLY A 142 6.23 1.45 2.97
CA GLY A 142 7.45 1.06 3.66
C GLY A 142 8.60 0.82 2.69
N HIS A 143 9.69 0.30 3.23
CA HIS A 143 10.86 -0.10 2.44
C HIS A 143 10.57 -1.34 1.61
N SER A 144 11.10 -1.39 0.40
CA SER A 144 11.01 -2.59 -0.43
C SER A 144 12.16 -2.66 -1.42
N ASN A 145 12.33 -3.85 -1.96
CA ASN A 145 13.07 -4.06 -3.19
C ASN A 145 12.14 -4.72 -4.21
N ARG A 146 12.71 -5.22 -5.31
CA ARG A 146 11.92 -5.90 -6.34
C ARG A 146 11.13 -7.12 -5.87
N ALA A 147 11.53 -7.80 -4.80
CA ALA A 147 11.01 -9.11 -4.37
C ALA A 147 10.37 -9.13 -2.97
N CYS A 148 10.52 -8.08 -2.16
CA CYS A 148 10.08 -8.05 -0.77
C CYS A 148 9.43 -6.73 -0.37
N PHE A 149 8.34 -6.81 0.39
CA PHE A 149 8.00 -5.78 1.37
C PHE A 149 8.88 -5.97 2.61
N MET A 150 9.64 -4.96 2.99
CA MET A 150 10.59 -5.01 4.11
C MET A 150 10.02 -4.27 5.31
N PHE A 151 9.70 -4.99 6.38
CA PHE A 151 9.01 -4.41 7.53
C PHE A 151 9.96 -3.78 8.54
N ASP A 152 11.22 -4.22 8.60
CA ASP A 152 12.22 -3.77 9.58
C ASP A 152 13.55 -3.36 8.93
N TYR A 153 13.50 -2.81 7.70
CA TYR A 153 14.71 -2.44 6.97
C TYR A 153 15.58 -1.46 7.77
N SER A 154 16.84 -1.83 7.96
CA SER A 154 17.78 -1.13 8.85
C SER A 154 17.21 -0.89 10.26
N SER A 155 16.47 -1.86 10.81
CA SER A 155 16.15 -1.88 12.25
C SER A 155 17.22 -2.67 13.00
N ASN A 156 17.51 -3.88 12.53
CA ASN A 156 18.44 -4.81 13.18
C ASN A 156 19.87 -4.76 12.62
N VAL A 157 20.00 -4.62 11.30
CA VAL A 157 21.27 -4.67 10.55
C VAL A 157 21.20 -3.60 9.47
N ASP A 158 22.27 -2.82 9.30
CA ASP A 158 22.33 -1.79 8.26
C ASP A 158 22.04 -2.38 6.88
N SER A 159 21.21 -1.67 6.12
CA SER A 159 20.84 -1.98 4.74
C SER A 159 20.25 -3.39 4.53
N SER A 160 19.60 -3.95 5.56
CA SER A 160 18.94 -5.26 5.50
C SER A 160 17.66 -5.30 6.35
N ALA A 161 16.81 -6.30 6.09
CA ALA A 161 15.60 -6.60 6.84
C ALA A 161 15.66 -8.04 7.37
N LYS A 162 15.14 -8.29 8.59
CA LYS A 162 14.92 -9.64 9.14
C LYS A 162 13.44 -10.04 9.11
N SER A 163 12.55 -9.07 9.00
CA SER A 163 11.11 -9.24 8.86
C SER A 163 10.67 -8.67 7.52
N PHE A 164 10.20 -9.55 6.64
CA PHE A 164 9.75 -9.20 5.31
C PHE A 164 8.62 -10.12 4.86
N LEU A 165 7.92 -9.72 3.81
CA LEU A 165 7.04 -10.57 3.03
C LEU A 165 7.65 -10.73 1.64
N HIS A 166 8.22 -11.90 1.37
CA HIS A 166 8.83 -12.22 0.09
C HIS A 166 7.75 -12.64 -0.92
N GLU A 167 7.95 -12.31 -2.19
CA GLU A 167 7.02 -12.59 -3.28
C GLU A 167 6.61 -14.06 -3.40
N SER A 168 7.51 -15.01 -3.08
CA SER A 168 7.20 -16.44 -3.07
C SER A 168 6.14 -16.83 -2.03
N GLN A 169 6.00 -16.05 -0.95
CA GLN A 169 5.00 -16.27 0.09
C GLN A 169 3.62 -15.73 -0.32
N LEU A 170 3.52 -14.89 -1.36
CA LEU A 170 2.24 -14.34 -1.81
C LEU A 170 1.25 -15.43 -2.23
N ARG A 171 1.72 -16.61 -2.66
CA ARG A 171 0.87 -17.78 -2.99
C ARG A 171 0.06 -18.29 -1.80
N GLN A 172 0.39 -17.90 -0.58
CA GLN A 172 -0.37 -18.22 0.62
C GLN A 172 -1.58 -17.30 0.82
N ILE A 173 -1.68 -16.19 0.06
CA ILE A 173 -2.84 -15.29 0.09
C ILE A 173 -3.92 -15.86 -0.82
N HIS A 174 -5.12 -16.04 -0.29
CA HIS A 174 -6.24 -16.58 -1.05
C HIS A 174 -6.81 -15.51 -2.00
N GLY A 175 -6.63 -15.65 -3.31
CA GLY A 175 -7.14 -14.69 -4.30
C GLY A 175 -8.65 -14.41 -4.21
N THR A 176 -9.43 -15.37 -3.70
CA THR A 176 -10.88 -15.23 -3.52
C THR A 176 -11.29 -14.24 -2.43
N ILE A 177 -10.37 -13.74 -1.60
CA ILE A 177 -10.67 -12.73 -0.56
C ILE A 177 -10.87 -11.34 -1.14
N PHE A 178 -10.35 -11.07 -2.34
CA PHE A 178 -10.38 -9.76 -2.96
C PHE A 178 -11.75 -9.49 -3.59
N ALA A 179 -12.19 -8.24 -3.51
CA ALA A 179 -13.36 -7.78 -4.22
C ALA A 179 -13.08 -7.74 -5.73
N LYS A 180 -14.14 -7.81 -6.54
CA LYS A 180 -14.02 -7.52 -7.97
C LYS A 180 -13.45 -6.11 -8.14
N ASN A 181 -12.40 -5.97 -8.96
CA ASN A 181 -11.67 -4.72 -9.19
C ASN A 181 -11.01 -4.14 -7.93
N ALA A 182 -10.58 -4.98 -6.98
CA ALA A 182 -9.83 -4.51 -5.82
C ALA A 182 -8.59 -3.69 -6.23
N TYR A 183 -8.36 -2.58 -5.53
CA TYR A 183 -7.23 -1.69 -5.78
C TYR A 183 -6.01 -2.13 -4.96
N ILE A 184 -4.94 -2.55 -5.63
CA ILE A 184 -3.74 -3.02 -4.95
C ILE A 184 -2.56 -2.14 -5.37
N GLN A 185 -1.87 -1.53 -4.40
CA GLN A 185 -0.70 -0.70 -4.69
C GLN A 185 0.40 -0.86 -3.65
N SER A 186 1.63 -1.01 -4.10
CA SER A 186 2.81 -0.80 -3.28
C SER A 186 3.43 0.56 -3.60
N TRP A 187 3.65 1.37 -2.57
CA TRP A 187 4.30 2.67 -2.68
C TRP A 187 5.82 2.62 -2.41
N GLY A 188 6.34 1.43 -2.13
CA GLY A 188 7.76 1.21 -1.93
C GLY A 188 8.54 1.05 -3.24
N CYS A 189 9.84 1.31 -3.17
CA CYS A 189 10.76 1.22 -4.30
C CYS A 189 10.76 -0.17 -4.98
N HIS A 190 10.95 -0.18 -6.29
CA HIS A 190 11.28 -1.34 -7.14
C HIS A 190 10.24 -2.48 -7.19
N THR A 191 9.13 -2.41 -6.47
CA THR A 191 8.13 -3.50 -6.41
C THR A 191 7.47 -3.82 -7.75
N GLY A 192 7.47 -2.88 -8.69
CA GLY A 192 7.00 -3.09 -10.06
C GLY A 192 7.97 -3.86 -10.96
N GLU A 193 9.19 -4.17 -10.49
CA GLU A 193 10.18 -4.92 -11.25
C GLU A 193 10.00 -6.44 -11.17
N GLU A 194 9.32 -6.94 -10.13
CA GLU A 194 9.10 -8.39 -9.92
C GLU A 194 7.81 -8.68 -9.13
N MET A 195 7.61 -8.06 -7.95
CA MET A 195 6.46 -8.36 -7.07
C MET A 195 5.09 -8.20 -7.75
N SER A 196 4.91 -7.24 -8.68
CA SER A 196 3.63 -7.03 -9.37
C SER A 196 3.14 -8.28 -10.13
N ASP A 197 4.05 -9.01 -10.79
CA ASP A 197 3.67 -10.25 -11.49
C ASP A 197 3.44 -11.40 -10.53
N TRP A 198 4.28 -11.53 -9.50
CA TRP A 198 4.09 -12.55 -8.47
C TRP A 198 2.77 -12.37 -7.72
N TRP A 199 2.38 -11.13 -7.44
CA TRP A 199 1.10 -10.82 -6.85
C TRP A 199 -0.06 -11.24 -7.77
N TYR A 200 0.02 -10.93 -9.06
CA TYR A 200 -1.00 -11.35 -10.02
C TYR A 200 -1.09 -12.87 -10.15
N ALA A 201 0.05 -13.55 -10.24
CA ALA A 201 0.12 -15.00 -10.31
C ALA A 201 -0.44 -15.69 -9.05
N ALA A 202 -0.26 -15.08 -7.88
CA ALA A 202 -0.74 -15.61 -6.62
C ALA A 202 -2.23 -15.34 -6.36
N THR A 203 -2.70 -14.13 -6.68
CA THR A 203 -4.02 -13.65 -6.22
C THR A 203 -5.04 -13.45 -7.33
N GLY A 204 -4.61 -13.36 -8.59
CA GLY A 204 -5.45 -12.97 -9.73
C GLY A 204 -5.82 -11.48 -9.79
N THR A 205 -5.33 -10.67 -8.85
CA THR A 205 -5.51 -9.19 -8.85
C THR A 205 -4.22 -8.51 -9.29
N ARG A 206 -4.29 -7.32 -9.90
CA ARG A 206 -3.09 -6.60 -10.34
C ARG A 206 -2.61 -5.66 -9.25
N MET A 207 -1.33 -5.74 -8.89
CA MET A 207 -0.67 -4.79 -8.00
C MET A 207 0.07 -3.73 -8.80
N ILE A 208 -0.22 -2.47 -8.49
CA ILE A 208 0.56 -1.33 -8.95
C ILE A 208 1.85 -1.25 -8.12
N GLY A 209 3.01 -1.35 -8.77
CA GLY A 209 4.33 -1.26 -8.13
C GLY A 209 5.21 -0.22 -8.80
N ALA A 210 6.21 0.26 -8.08
CA ALA A 210 7.18 1.22 -8.60
C ALA A 210 8.23 0.53 -9.46
N LEU A 211 8.43 1.03 -10.68
CA LEU A 211 9.65 0.80 -11.45
C LEU A 211 10.67 1.88 -11.06
N GLY A 212 11.67 1.52 -10.25
CA GLY A 212 12.64 2.46 -9.67
C GLY A 212 12.37 2.90 -8.23
N LYS A 213 13.09 3.95 -7.80
CA LYS A 213 13.03 4.49 -6.44
C LYS A 213 11.79 5.37 -6.23
N THR A 214 11.25 5.31 -5.02
CA THR A 214 10.22 6.23 -4.54
C THR A 214 10.77 7.10 -3.42
N GLN A 215 10.14 8.26 -3.21
CA GLN A 215 10.43 9.17 -2.11
C GLN A 215 9.14 9.48 -1.37
N PHE A 216 9.18 9.34 -0.05
CA PHE A 216 8.07 9.73 0.82
C PHE A 216 8.10 11.25 1.03
N MET A 217 6.93 11.86 0.90
CA MET A 217 6.72 13.31 0.93
C MET A 217 5.89 13.70 2.16
N MET A 218 5.97 14.97 2.56
CA MET A 218 5.25 15.48 3.73
C MET A 218 3.77 15.77 3.46
N GLU A 219 3.45 16.20 2.23
CA GLU A 219 2.14 16.75 1.85
C GLU A 219 1.44 15.95 0.75
N GLU A 220 2.10 14.92 0.20
CA GLU A 220 1.55 14.08 -0.85
C GLU A 220 1.93 12.61 -0.65
N LEU A 221 1.31 11.72 -1.42
CA LEU A 221 1.68 10.31 -1.47
C LEU A 221 3.07 10.15 -2.12
N PRO A 222 3.75 9.01 -1.90
CA PRO A 222 5.11 8.83 -2.40
C PRO A 222 5.24 9.05 -3.92
N VAL A 223 6.32 9.72 -4.32
CA VAL A 223 6.61 10.05 -5.73
C VAL A 223 7.77 9.22 -6.27
N LEU A 224 7.83 9.04 -7.58
CA LEU A 224 8.95 8.37 -8.25
C LEU A 224 10.12 9.33 -8.44
N THR A 225 11.34 8.88 -8.13
CA THR A 225 12.55 9.71 -8.24
C THR A 225 13.58 9.18 -9.23
N SER A 226 13.44 7.92 -9.68
CA SER A 226 14.30 7.37 -10.72
C SER A 226 13.99 7.99 -12.09
N PRO A 227 15.01 8.36 -12.89
CA PRO A 227 14.82 8.69 -14.30
C PRO A 227 14.11 7.55 -15.04
N GLY A 228 13.03 7.88 -15.75
CA GLY A 228 12.19 6.88 -16.44
C GLY A 228 11.34 6.00 -15.52
N GLY A 229 11.27 6.32 -14.21
CA GLY A 229 10.43 5.62 -13.26
C GLY A 229 8.95 5.76 -13.59
N LYS A 230 8.19 4.70 -13.32
CA LYS A 230 6.74 4.64 -13.57
C LYS A 230 6.06 3.65 -12.63
N TRP A 231 4.75 3.85 -12.46
CA TRP A 231 3.88 2.89 -11.79
C TRP A 231 3.41 1.84 -12.80
N VAL A 232 3.66 0.57 -12.53
CA VAL A 232 3.38 -0.54 -13.45
C VAL A 232 2.54 -1.63 -12.77
N THR A 233 1.78 -2.38 -13.56
CA THR A 233 0.93 -3.50 -13.07
C THR A 233 1.37 -4.87 -13.58
N ALA A 234 2.48 -4.90 -14.31
CA ALA A 234 3.18 -6.08 -14.79
C ALA A 234 4.68 -5.77 -14.74
N SER A 235 5.52 -6.79 -14.57
CA SER A 235 6.95 -6.53 -14.39
C SER A 235 7.54 -5.86 -15.60
N GLU A 236 8.28 -4.79 -15.34
CA GLU A 236 9.07 -4.10 -16.34
C GLU A 236 10.49 -3.88 -15.82
N LYS A 237 11.43 -3.66 -16.73
CA LYS A 237 12.80 -3.30 -16.37
C LYS A 237 13.05 -1.86 -16.77
N LEU A 238 13.74 -1.10 -15.92
CA LEU A 238 14.22 0.23 -16.30
C LEU A 238 15.11 0.08 -17.54
N PRO A 239 15.01 0.99 -18.52
CA PRO A 239 15.97 1.06 -19.60
C PRO A 239 17.39 1.14 -19.01
N LYS A 240 18.34 0.38 -19.55
CA LYS A 240 19.75 0.54 -19.17
C LYS A 240 20.16 1.97 -19.53
N THR A 241 20.49 2.78 -18.54
CA THR A 241 21.18 4.05 -18.77
C THR A 241 22.61 3.72 -19.14
N ASN A 242 23.01 4.04 -20.37
CA ASN A 242 24.39 3.91 -20.85
C ASN A 242 25.35 4.78 -20.04
#